data_AF-A0A1G4WMB3-F1
#
_entry.id   AF-A0A1G4WMB3-F1
#
_cell.length_a   1.000
_cell.length_b   1.000
_cell.length_c   1.000
_cell.angle_alpha   90.00
_cell.angle_beta   90.00
_cell.angle_gamma   90.00
#
_symmetry.space_group_name_H-M   'P 1'
#
loop_
_entity.id
_entity.type
_entity.pdbx_description
1 polymer ?
#
loop_
_entity_poly.entity_id
_entity_poly.type
_entity_poly.pdbx_seq_one_letter_code
_entity_poly.pdbx_strand_id
1 'polypeptide(L)'
;MTDGSHDPLTALYGDDLPIAPDPEFAARLRARLEAALSLPAGTEGVVMSGTDSLLAELSAPTARPVTAAVIPYLAVSDARTALDWYAEVFGAEVVGVPIVMDDGRIGHAELSMAGAPVYLADEYPEIGLKAPAPQSVSVSLRLEVRDTDAALQRARERGALVQREPYENHGSRNAAVVDPFGHRWMLAGPLTGAPETIRHGDVGYVSVNTPDAARAQAFYAHVLGWSYAGHHVAGSAESGLSMGIFETPGPSTLFCCYAVDDLEAARASILAGGGTVGEPQQREFGTVCDATDPQGIPFAVYRDTVGTPRPALNGTGPGELSYLTYEVPDSAAFKAFYSRVLHWTFEPGRVDDGWGVQGTHPMAGAAGGAHVARTVPMWTVADIDAAVARVREARGRVIEEPSAQSYGKSALCTDDQGARFYLGQH
;
A
#
# COMPACT_ATOMS: atom_id res chain seq x y z
N MET A 1 51.13 59.66 -10.01
CA MET A 1 52.26 58.96 -10.64
C MET A 1 52.73 57.90 -9.68
N THR A 2 52.75 56.67 -10.18
CA THR A 2 53.10 55.39 -9.55
C THR A 2 54.59 55.26 -9.31
N ASP A 3 55.00 54.63 -8.20
CA ASP A 3 56.23 53.85 -8.13
C ASP A 3 56.07 52.70 -7.12
N GLY A 4 56.69 51.55 -7.40
CA GLY A 4 56.83 50.44 -6.45
C GLY A 4 56.40 49.05 -6.92
N SER A 5 56.90 48.56 -8.06
CA SER A 5 56.83 47.14 -8.45
C SER A 5 58.06 46.40 -7.90
N HIS A 6 57.90 45.59 -6.86
CA HIS A 6 58.91 44.62 -6.42
C HIS A 6 58.49 43.21 -6.88
N ASP A 7 59.23 42.63 -7.84
CA ASP A 7 59.04 41.25 -8.28
C ASP A 7 59.72 40.28 -7.29
N PRO A 8 58.97 39.41 -6.60
CA PRO A 8 59.49 38.47 -5.61
C PRO A 8 60.38 37.38 -6.20
N LEU A 9 60.46 37.24 -7.53
CA LEU A 9 61.24 36.20 -8.20
C LEU A 9 62.70 36.59 -8.45
N THR A 10 63.12 37.80 -8.06
CA THR A 10 64.50 38.27 -8.24
C THR A 10 65.54 37.38 -7.53
N ALA A 11 65.15 36.67 -6.47
CA ALA A 11 66.01 35.76 -5.71
C ALA A 11 66.47 34.51 -6.49
N LEU A 12 65.81 34.19 -7.61
CA LEU A 12 66.15 33.01 -8.43
C LEU A 12 67.24 33.29 -9.48
N TYR A 13 67.68 34.54 -9.63
CA TYR A 13 68.73 34.91 -10.58
C TYR A 13 70.14 34.95 -9.95
N GLY A 14 70.30 34.41 -8.73
CA GLY A 14 71.62 34.24 -8.13
C GLY A 14 72.40 33.12 -8.84
N ASP A 15 73.62 33.43 -9.28
CA ASP A 15 74.56 32.46 -9.86
C ASP A 15 75.07 31.49 -8.78
N ASP A 16 74.23 30.54 -8.35
CA ASP A 16 74.66 29.43 -7.50
C ASP A 16 75.54 28.49 -8.35
N LEU A 17 76.86 28.60 -8.17
CA LEU A 17 77.82 27.71 -8.80
C LEU A 17 77.58 26.26 -8.31
N PRO A 18 77.34 25.29 -9.22
CA PRO A 18 77.03 23.93 -8.82
C PRO A 18 78.18 23.33 -8.01
N ILE A 19 77.93 22.98 -6.75
CA ILE A 19 78.87 22.23 -5.94
C ILE A 19 78.83 20.79 -6.42
N ALA A 20 79.96 20.28 -6.92
CA ALA A 20 80.06 18.88 -7.28
C ALA A 20 79.82 18.02 -6.02
N PRO A 21 78.92 17.02 -6.07
CA PRO A 21 78.60 16.22 -4.90
C PRO A 21 79.85 15.49 -4.40
N ASP A 22 79.92 15.32 -3.08
CA ASP A 22 80.99 14.56 -2.43
C ASP A 22 81.23 13.22 -3.17
N PRO A 23 82.45 12.98 -3.69
CA PRO A 23 82.76 11.77 -4.45
C PRO A 23 82.46 10.47 -3.68
N GLU A 24 82.63 10.44 -2.35
CA GLU A 24 82.31 9.25 -1.56
C GLU A 24 80.80 9.01 -1.49
N PHE A 25 80.02 10.08 -1.36
CA PHE A 25 78.56 9.99 -1.40
C PHE A 25 78.09 9.51 -2.77
N ALA A 26 78.63 10.09 -3.85
CA ALA A 26 78.29 9.69 -5.21
C ALA A 26 78.66 8.23 -5.50
N ALA A 27 79.81 7.76 -5.01
CA ALA A 27 80.24 6.36 -5.14
C ALA A 27 79.31 5.41 -4.36
N ARG A 28 78.95 5.75 -3.12
CA ARG A 28 78.00 4.97 -2.32
C ARG A 28 76.60 4.92 -2.95
N LEU A 29 76.12 6.05 -3.47
CA LEU A 29 74.81 6.11 -4.13
C LEU A 29 74.80 5.28 -5.41
N ARG A 30 75.86 5.37 -6.23
CA ARG A 30 76.01 4.55 -7.44
C ARG A 30 76.04 3.06 -7.13
N ALA A 31 76.83 2.64 -6.15
CA ALA A 31 76.89 1.23 -5.72
C ALA A 31 75.52 0.73 -5.22
N ARG A 32 74.75 1.58 -4.53
CA ARG A 32 73.41 1.23 -4.05
C ARG A 32 72.39 1.12 -5.19
N LEU A 33 72.47 1.98 -6.20
CA LEU A 33 71.61 1.93 -7.38
C LEU A 33 71.93 0.73 -8.28
N GLU A 34 73.22 0.43 -8.49
CA GLU A 34 73.65 -0.76 -9.24
C GLU A 34 73.22 -2.06 -8.55
N ALA A 35 73.34 -2.13 -7.23
CA ALA A 35 72.82 -3.25 -6.45
C ALA A 35 71.29 -3.39 -6.58
N ALA A 36 70.55 -2.27 -6.52
CA ALA A 36 69.09 -2.27 -6.68
C ALA A 36 68.64 -2.70 -8.09
N LEU A 37 69.40 -2.34 -9.13
CA LEU A 37 69.12 -2.74 -10.52
C LEU A 37 69.47 -4.21 -10.82
N SER A 38 70.29 -4.84 -9.98
CA SER A 38 70.65 -6.26 -10.11
C SER A 38 69.62 -7.23 -9.49
N LEU A 39 68.60 -6.72 -8.79
CA LEU A 39 67.53 -7.52 -8.20
C LEU A 39 66.44 -7.82 -9.25
N PRO A 40 65.85 -9.04 -9.25
CA PRO A 40 64.70 -9.34 -10.10
C PRO A 40 63.50 -8.44 -9.78
N ALA A 41 62.74 -8.08 -10.81
CA ALA A 41 61.50 -7.31 -10.66
C ALA A 41 60.53 -8.03 -9.72
N GLY A 42 59.99 -7.31 -8.73
CA GLY A 42 59.04 -7.85 -7.75
C GLY A 42 59.65 -8.36 -6.43
N THR A 43 60.88 -7.97 -6.09
CA THR A 43 61.47 -8.29 -4.78
C THR A 43 60.72 -7.56 -3.66
N GLU A 44 60.15 -8.31 -2.70
CA GLU A 44 59.42 -7.75 -1.54
C GLU A 44 60.31 -6.79 -0.72
N GLY A 45 59.78 -5.58 -0.45
CA GLY A 45 60.42 -4.58 0.41
C GLY A 45 61.07 -3.39 -0.30
N VAL A 46 61.01 -3.29 -1.63
CA VAL A 46 61.51 -2.12 -2.39
C VAL A 46 60.35 -1.37 -3.05
N VAL A 47 59.94 -0.24 -2.46
CA VAL A 47 58.96 0.68 -3.06
C VAL A 47 59.72 1.74 -3.86
N MET A 48 59.60 1.72 -5.18
CA MET A 48 60.08 2.79 -6.05
C MET A 48 59.06 3.93 -6.03
N SER A 49 59.28 4.94 -5.19
CA SER A 49 58.48 6.17 -5.23
C SER A 49 58.95 7.05 -6.40
N GLY A 50 58.25 6.97 -7.52
CA GLY A 50 58.37 7.92 -8.63
C GLY A 50 57.30 9.00 -8.49
N THR A 51 57.68 10.26 -8.66
CA THR A 51 56.82 11.45 -8.58
C THR A 51 55.62 11.38 -9.55
N ASP A 52 55.67 10.53 -10.57
CA ASP A 52 54.57 10.27 -11.50
C ASP A 52 53.33 9.63 -10.85
N SER A 53 53.48 8.82 -9.79
CA SER A 53 52.34 8.18 -9.14
C SER A 53 51.49 9.15 -8.31
N LEU A 54 52.12 10.14 -7.67
CA LEU A 54 51.40 11.15 -6.88
C LEU A 54 50.63 12.15 -7.75
N LEU A 55 51.20 12.53 -8.91
CA LEU A 55 50.52 13.40 -9.89
C LEU A 55 49.35 12.68 -10.58
N ALA A 56 49.45 11.37 -10.81
CA ALA A 56 48.37 10.56 -11.35
C ALA A 56 47.20 10.39 -10.35
N GLU A 57 47.49 10.19 -9.05
CA GLU A 57 46.45 10.08 -8.02
C GLU A 57 45.71 11.40 -7.77
N LEU A 58 46.41 12.54 -7.82
CA LEU A 58 45.80 13.86 -7.64
C LEU A 58 44.98 14.34 -8.85
N SER A 59 45.24 13.77 -10.04
CA SER A 59 44.59 14.15 -11.31
C SER A 59 43.53 13.15 -11.78
N ALA A 60 43.37 12.03 -11.08
CA ALA A 60 42.36 11.03 -11.42
C ALA A 60 40.96 11.59 -11.09
N PRO A 61 40.03 11.67 -12.05
CA PRO A 61 38.65 12.00 -11.72
C PRO A 61 38.12 10.93 -10.78
N THR A 62 37.80 11.33 -9.55
CA THR A 62 37.06 10.49 -8.61
C THR A 62 35.63 10.36 -9.13
N ALA A 63 35.45 9.49 -10.12
CA ALA A 63 34.13 9.07 -10.54
C ALA A 63 33.49 8.34 -9.35
N ARG A 64 32.66 9.06 -8.57
CA ARG A 64 31.74 8.42 -7.64
C ARG A 64 30.99 7.36 -8.44
N PRO A 65 30.89 6.11 -7.95
CA PRO A 65 30.07 5.11 -8.61
C PRO A 65 28.67 5.71 -8.78
N VAL A 66 28.26 5.88 -10.03
CA VAL A 66 26.97 6.48 -10.37
C VAL A 66 25.92 5.42 -10.10
N THR A 67 25.36 5.43 -8.90
CA THR A 67 24.08 4.77 -8.67
C THR A 67 23.05 5.61 -9.44
N ALA A 68 22.48 5.07 -10.52
CA ALA A 68 21.44 5.75 -11.26
C ALA A 68 20.20 5.91 -10.34
N ALA A 69 20.01 7.12 -9.80
CA ALA A 69 18.92 7.45 -8.90
C ALA A 69 18.14 8.64 -9.46
N VAL A 70 16.82 8.53 -9.45
CA VAL A 70 15.93 9.67 -9.69
C VAL A 70 15.83 10.44 -8.39
N ILE A 71 16.37 11.66 -8.36
CA ILE A 71 16.35 12.54 -7.18
C ILE A 71 15.25 13.58 -7.40
N PRO A 72 14.19 13.62 -6.57
CA PRO A 72 13.17 14.64 -6.68
C PRO A 72 13.77 16.01 -6.35
N TYR A 73 13.43 17.00 -7.16
CA TYR A 73 13.79 18.40 -6.93
C TYR A 73 12.50 19.19 -6.70
N LEU A 74 12.29 19.64 -5.47
CA LEU A 74 11.08 20.32 -5.03
C LEU A 74 11.26 21.84 -5.18
N ALA A 75 10.35 22.45 -5.94
CA ALA A 75 10.16 23.90 -5.89
C ALA A 75 9.11 24.21 -4.82
N VAL A 76 9.42 25.14 -3.92
CA VAL A 76 8.53 25.56 -2.83
C VAL A 76 8.43 27.08 -2.79
N SER A 77 7.33 27.61 -2.24
CA SER A 77 7.12 29.06 -2.14
C SER A 77 8.03 29.74 -1.11
N ASP A 78 8.50 29.00 -0.11
CA ASP A 78 9.46 29.45 0.91
C ASP A 78 10.32 28.27 1.35
N ALA A 79 11.56 28.23 0.86
CA ALA A 79 12.50 27.16 1.10
C ALA A 79 12.95 27.08 2.56
N ARG A 80 13.12 28.21 3.26
CA ARG A 80 13.57 28.19 4.66
C ARG A 80 12.51 27.55 5.54
N THR A 81 11.26 28.00 5.37
CA THR A 81 10.12 27.42 6.08
C THR A 81 9.93 25.95 5.70
N ALA A 82 10.16 25.57 4.44
CA ALA A 82 10.09 24.18 4.00
C ALA A 82 11.17 23.29 4.62
N LEU A 83 12.42 23.75 4.69
CA LEU A 83 13.50 23.00 5.34
C LEU A 83 13.16 22.69 6.80
N ASP A 84 12.69 23.68 7.55
CA ASP A 84 12.27 23.51 8.95
C ASP A 84 11.08 22.53 9.06
N TRP A 85 10.08 22.69 8.19
CA TRP A 85 8.89 21.83 8.18
C TRP A 85 9.25 20.37 7.88
N TYR A 86 10.09 20.14 6.86
CA TYR A 86 10.53 18.80 6.49
C TYR A 86 11.42 18.16 7.57
N ALA A 87 12.26 18.94 8.24
CA ALA A 87 13.04 18.48 9.37
C ALA A 87 12.14 18.04 10.53
N GLU A 88 11.12 18.83 10.86
CA GLU A 88 10.23 18.54 11.98
C GLU A 88 9.26 17.38 11.70
N VAL A 89 8.64 17.36 10.53
CA VAL A 89 7.57 16.40 10.21
C VAL A 89 8.14 15.07 9.76
N PHE A 90 9.12 15.10 8.85
CA PHE A 90 9.69 13.92 8.20
C PHE A 90 11.09 13.54 8.71
N GLY A 91 11.67 14.31 9.64
CA GLY A 91 13.02 14.04 10.13
C GLY A 91 14.08 14.26 9.05
N ALA A 92 13.84 15.19 8.12
CA ALA A 92 14.80 15.54 7.08
C ALA A 92 16.03 16.21 7.67
N GLU A 93 17.21 15.86 7.16
CA GLU A 93 18.47 16.49 7.55
C GLU A 93 19.04 17.30 6.38
N VAL A 94 19.37 18.57 6.62
CA VAL A 94 20.04 19.40 5.61
C VAL A 94 21.47 18.89 5.42
N VAL A 95 21.81 18.54 4.18
CA VAL A 95 23.15 18.08 3.81
C VAL A 95 23.93 19.26 3.23
N GLY A 96 25.03 19.60 3.89
CA GLY A 96 25.87 20.73 3.48
C GLY A 96 25.23 22.10 3.76
N VAL A 97 25.71 23.12 3.05
CA VAL A 97 25.24 24.50 3.20
C VAL A 97 24.33 24.84 2.02
N PRO A 98 23.07 25.25 2.25
CA PRO A 98 22.20 25.72 1.18
C PRO A 98 22.83 26.86 0.38
N ILE A 99 22.68 26.82 -0.93
CA ILE A 99 23.13 27.87 -1.84
C ILE A 99 22.09 28.99 -1.82
N VAL A 100 22.47 30.12 -1.24
CA VAL A 100 21.65 31.33 -1.17
C VAL A 100 22.08 32.27 -2.29
N MET A 101 21.10 32.74 -3.08
CA MET A 101 21.32 33.67 -4.17
C MET A 101 21.42 35.12 -3.66
N ASP A 102 21.84 36.04 -4.52
CA ASP A 102 22.03 37.47 -4.18
C ASP A 102 20.75 38.16 -3.67
N ASP A 103 19.57 37.63 -4.03
CA ASP A 103 18.26 38.13 -3.57
C ASP A 103 17.79 37.49 -2.24
N GLY A 104 18.59 36.60 -1.66
CA GLY A 104 18.33 35.93 -0.38
C GLY A 104 17.52 34.64 -0.47
N ARG A 105 16.99 34.29 -1.65
CA ARG A 105 16.31 33.00 -1.91
C ARG A 105 17.32 31.85 -1.92
N ILE A 106 16.89 30.68 -1.51
CA ILE A 106 17.65 29.43 -1.63
C ILE A 106 17.50 28.92 -3.06
N GLY A 107 18.57 28.99 -3.84
CA GLY A 107 18.62 28.42 -5.19
C GLY A 107 18.79 26.89 -5.18
N HIS A 108 19.38 26.35 -4.12
CA HIS A 108 19.58 24.91 -3.96
C HIS A 108 19.82 24.53 -2.49
N ALA A 109 19.12 23.50 -2.02
CA ALA A 109 19.39 22.81 -0.77
C ALA A 109 19.30 21.30 -1.00
N GLU A 110 20.18 20.56 -0.32
CA GLU A 110 20.12 19.10 -0.29
C GLU A 110 19.55 18.64 1.05
N LEU A 111 18.61 17.70 1.00
CA LEU A 111 17.98 17.07 2.15
C LEU A 111 18.26 15.56 2.10
N SER A 112 18.55 14.96 3.24
CA SER A 112 18.47 13.52 3.43
C SER A 112 17.16 13.19 4.14
N MET A 113 16.31 12.39 3.51
CA MET A 113 15.03 11.93 4.05
C MET A 113 15.01 10.40 4.00
N ALA A 114 14.91 9.74 5.15
CA ALA A 114 14.98 8.28 5.24
C ALA A 114 16.22 7.67 4.53
N GLY A 115 17.33 8.41 4.47
CA GLY A 115 18.57 8.01 3.79
C GLY A 115 18.59 8.25 2.28
N ALA A 116 17.53 8.81 1.68
CA ALA A 116 17.47 9.18 0.28
C ALA A 116 17.67 10.70 0.10
N PRO A 117 18.37 11.14 -0.96
CA PRO A 117 18.53 12.55 -1.27
C PRO A 117 17.23 13.13 -1.85
N VAL A 118 16.89 14.34 -1.43
CA VAL A 118 15.85 15.20 -1.99
C VAL A 118 16.46 16.58 -2.18
N TYR A 119 16.26 17.18 -3.34
CA TYR A 119 16.70 18.54 -3.61
C TYR A 119 15.54 19.51 -3.47
N LEU A 120 15.86 20.74 -3.07
CA LEU A 120 14.86 21.76 -2.81
C LEU A 120 15.38 23.15 -3.22
N ALA A 121 14.49 23.99 -3.72
CA ALA A 121 14.75 25.41 -3.93
C ALA A 121 13.48 26.24 -3.74
N ASP A 122 13.67 27.53 -3.48
CA ASP A 122 12.61 28.51 -3.66
C ASP A 122 12.14 28.52 -5.12
N GLU A 123 10.91 28.96 -5.35
CA GLU A 123 10.41 29.17 -6.70
C GLU A 123 11.09 30.35 -7.40
N TYR A 124 11.31 30.17 -8.70
CA TYR A 124 11.76 31.21 -9.65
C TYR A 124 10.82 31.21 -10.87
N PRO A 125 9.61 31.79 -10.74
CA PRO A 125 8.63 31.85 -11.81
C PRO A 125 9.18 32.46 -13.11
N GLU A 126 10.16 33.37 -13.01
CA GLU A 126 10.86 34.03 -14.11
C GLU A 126 11.63 33.08 -15.03
N ILE A 127 12.06 31.92 -14.52
CA ILE A 127 12.72 30.86 -15.30
C ILE A 127 11.86 29.59 -15.39
N GLY A 128 10.61 29.66 -14.93
CA GLY A 128 9.63 28.56 -15.02
C GLY A 128 9.69 27.55 -13.87
N LEU A 129 10.52 27.73 -12.85
CA LEU A 129 10.55 26.88 -11.66
C LEU A 129 9.47 27.37 -10.67
N LYS A 130 8.39 26.61 -10.49
CA LYS A 130 7.23 27.04 -9.69
C LYS A 130 6.81 25.96 -8.70
N ALA A 131 6.37 26.39 -7.52
CA ALA A 131 5.70 25.48 -6.60
C ALA A 131 4.38 24.97 -7.20
N PRO A 132 3.88 23.79 -6.77
CA PRO A 132 2.58 23.28 -7.20
C PRO A 132 1.47 24.29 -6.94
N ALA A 133 0.59 24.48 -7.93
CA ALA A 133 -0.62 25.26 -7.72
C ALA A 133 -1.54 24.57 -6.69
N PRO A 134 -2.32 25.33 -5.89
CA PRO A 134 -3.26 24.74 -4.94
C PRO A 134 -4.17 23.69 -5.60
N GLN A 135 -4.30 22.53 -4.95
CA GLN A 135 -5.09 21.39 -5.42
C GLN A 135 -4.62 20.75 -6.75
N SER A 136 -3.42 21.08 -7.22
CA SER A 136 -2.80 20.44 -8.38
C SER A 136 -1.78 19.39 -7.94
N VAL A 137 -1.88 18.18 -8.48
CA VAL A 137 -0.94 17.09 -8.19
C VAL A 137 -0.45 16.50 -9.51
N SER A 138 0.79 16.81 -9.88
CA SER A 138 1.44 16.23 -11.05
C SER A 138 2.19 14.93 -10.73
N VAL A 139 2.64 14.78 -9.48
CA VAL A 139 3.42 13.64 -8.99
C VAL A 139 3.07 13.35 -7.53
N SER A 140 3.31 12.11 -7.09
CA SER A 140 3.23 11.74 -5.68
C SER A 140 4.56 11.17 -5.23
N LEU A 141 5.08 11.69 -4.12
CA LEU A 141 6.34 11.26 -3.53
C LEU A 141 6.04 10.24 -2.44
N ARG A 142 6.63 9.05 -2.52
CA ARG A 142 6.48 8.04 -1.47
C ARG A 142 7.65 8.14 -0.49
N LEU A 143 7.34 8.30 0.79
CA LEU A 143 8.33 8.41 1.86
C LEU A 143 8.15 7.25 2.85
N GLU A 144 9.23 6.52 3.10
CA GLU A 144 9.30 5.54 4.18
C GLU A 144 9.45 6.26 5.52
N VAL A 145 8.58 5.95 6.47
CA VAL A 145 8.56 6.51 7.82
C VAL A 145 8.54 5.38 8.85
N ARG A 146 9.16 5.62 10.01
CA ARG A 146 9.20 4.61 11.09
C ARG A 146 7.83 4.34 11.71
N ASP A 147 6.96 5.34 11.69
CA ASP A 147 5.61 5.29 12.26
C ASP A 147 4.71 6.22 11.44
N THR A 148 3.76 5.64 10.71
CA THR A 148 2.88 6.35 9.79
C THR A 148 1.90 7.26 10.52
N ASP A 149 1.35 6.81 11.64
CA ASP A 149 0.36 7.58 12.42
C ASP A 149 1.01 8.78 13.08
N ALA A 150 2.19 8.59 13.67
CA ALA A 150 2.92 9.68 14.29
C ALA A 150 3.37 10.73 13.25
N ALA A 151 3.83 10.28 12.07
CA ALA A 151 4.19 11.18 10.98
C ALA A 151 2.97 11.94 10.43
N LEU A 152 1.84 11.25 10.23
CA LEU A 152 0.60 11.86 9.78
C LEU A 152 0.09 12.89 10.78
N GLN A 153 0.11 12.56 12.08
CA GLN A 153 -0.34 13.46 13.13
C GLN A 153 0.51 14.74 13.18
N ARG A 154 1.85 14.62 13.14
CA ARG A 154 2.74 15.79 13.04
C ARG A 154 2.46 16.62 11.79
N ALA A 155 2.28 15.97 10.64
CA ALA A 155 1.96 16.66 9.39
C ALA A 155 0.66 17.47 9.51
N ARG A 156 -0.40 16.86 10.09
CA ARG A 156 -1.69 17.52 10.34
C ARG A 156 -1.54 18.72 11.25
N GLU A 157 -0.83 18.58 12.36
CA GLU A 157 -0.58 19.66 13.33
C GLU A 157 0.25 20.80 12.73
N ARG A 158 1.09 20.51 11.73
CA ARG A 158 1.91 21.47 10.99
C ARG A 158 1.27 21.91 9.66
N GLY A 159 -0.05 21.79 9.52
CA GLY A 159 -0.81 22.42 8.45
C GLY A 159 -0.86 21.65 7.13
N ALA A 160 -0.43 20.38 7.09
CA ALA A 160 -0.67 19.53 5.93
C ALA A 160 -2.16 19.15 5.83
N LEU A 161 -2.65 19.08 4.60
CA LEU A 161 -3.98 18.56 4.30
C LEU A 161 -3.93 17.03 4.25
N VAL A 162 -4.61 16.36 5.18
CA VAL A 162 -4.78 14.90 5.15
C VAL A 162 -5.74 14.53 4.05
N GLN A 163 -5.21 13.93 2.98
CA GLN A 163 -6.03 13.40 1.88
C GLN A 163 -6.55 11.99 2.17
N ARG A 164 -5.78 11.19 2.92
CA ARG A 164 -6.19 9.84 3.32
C ARG A 164 -5.61 9.48 4.69
N GLU A 165 -6.51 9.10 5.58
CA GLU A 165 -6.21 8.58 6.92
C GLU A 165 -5.41 7.26 6.85
N PRO A 166 -4.76 6.83 7.96
CA PRO A 166 -3.96 5.61 7.98
C PRO A 166 -4.77 4.38 7.59
N TYR A 167 -4.19 3.54 6.77
CA TYR A 167 -4.78 2.28 6.34
C TYR A 167 -3.67 1.28 6.00
N GLU A 168 -3.94 -0.02 6.15
CA GLU A 168 -2.94 -1.06 5.90
C GLU A 168 -3.23 -1.76 4.55
N ASN A 169 -2.25 -1.74 3.64
CA ASN A 169 -2.31 -2.51 2.39
C ASN A 169 -0.91 -2.80 1.85
N HIS A 170 -0.80 -3.83 1.00
CA HIS A 170 0.46 -4.22 0.34
C HIS A 170 1.66 -4.38 1.31
N GLY A 171 1.40 -4.79 2.55
CA GLY A 171 2.45 -5.02 3.55
C GLY A 171 2.97 -3.77 4.26
N SER A 172 2.34 -2.61 4.09
CA SER A 172 2.69 -1.38 4.82
C SER A 172 1.47 -0.70 5.42
N ARG A 173 1.71 0.10 6.46
CA ARG A 173 0.74 1.07 6.97
C ARG A 173 0.96 2.39 6.25
N ASN A 174 -0.06 2.86 5.56
CA ASN A 174 0.07 3.94 4.59
C ASN A 174 -0.85 5.11 4.94
N ALA A 175 -0.48 6.33 4.54
CA ALA A 175 -1.32 7.52 4.60
C ALA A 175 -0.97 8.47 3.44
N ALA A 176 -1.82 9.47 3.17
CA ALA A 176 -1.50 10.47 2.15
C ALA A 176 -1.83 11.89 2.62
N VAL A 177 -0.88 12.81 2.37
CA VAL A 177 -1.01 14.24 2.71
C VAL A 177 -0.60 15.11 1.54
N VAL A 178 -1.11 16.35 1.53
CA VAL A 178 -0.52 17.45 0.76
C VAL A 178 0.14 18.38 1.77
N ASP A 179 1.43 18.62 1.61
CA ASP A 179 2.18 19.52 2.50
C ASP A 179 1.79 21.00 2.27
N PRO A 180 2.19 21.93 3.16
CA PRO A 180 1.86 23.35 3.00
C PRO A 180 2.38 24.00 1.71
N PHE A 181 3.34 23.37 1.03
CA PHE A 181 3.95 23.87 -0.20
C PHE A 181 3.31 23.25 -1.46
N GLY A 182 2.29 22.42 -1.30
CA GLY A 182 1.48 21.84 -2.38
C GLY A 182 1.97 20.49 -2.89
N HIS A 183 3.01 19.89 -2.32
CA HIS A 183 3.50 18.58 -2.75
C HIS A 183 2.71 17.45 -2.09
N ARG A 184 2.34 16.45 -2.89
CA ARG A 184 1.64 15.25 -2.39
C ARG A 184 2.62 14.19 -1.94
N TRP A 185 2.48 13.79 -0.68
CA TRP A 185 3.27 12.74 -0.04
C TRP A 185 2.41 11.51 0.29
N MET A 186 2.93 10.33 -0.03
CA MET A 186 2.43 9.04 0.42
C MET A 186 3.37 8.52 1.49
N LEU A 187 2.90 8.51 2.73
CA LEU A 187 3.64 7.97 3.86
C LEU A 187 3.45 6.45 3.87
N ALA A 188 4.53 5.71 4.08
CA ALA A 188 4.48 4.27 4.27
C ALA A 188 5.40 3.89 5.42
N GLY A 189 4.91 3.03 6.31
CA GLY A 189 5.66 2.56 7.46
C GLY A 189 5.31 1.12 7.79
N PRO A 190 5.91 0.56 8.85
CA PRO A 190 5.63 -0.80 9.28
C PRO A 190 4.15 -0.95 9.65
N LEU A 191 3.61 -2.14 9.41
CA LEU A 191 2.29 -2.52 9.91
C LEU A 191 2.26 -2.37 11.43
N THR A 192 1.14 -1.88 11.97
CA THR A 192 0.98 -1.78 13.42
C THR A 192 0.78 -3.13 14.08
N GLY A 193 0.30 -4.12 13.31
CA GLY A 193 -0.12 -5.41 13.84
C GLY A 193 -1.37 -5.32 14.73
N ALA A 194 -1.95 -4.13 14.89
CA ALA A 194 -3.25 -3.98 15.53
C ALA A 194 -4.31 -4.49 14.55
N PRO A 195 -5.16 -5.47 14.94
CA PRO A 195 -6.23 -5.91 14.07
C PRO A 195 -7.14 -4.71 13.78
N GLU A 196 -7.31 -4.37 12.51
CA GLU A 196 -8.41 -3.46 12.14
C GLU A 196 -9.70 -4.08 12.68
N THR A 197 -10.54 -3.30 13.33
CA THR A 197 -11.86 -3.76 13.74
C THR A 197 -12.84 -3.58 12.59
N ILE A 198 -13.90 -4.37 12.60
CA ILE A 198 -14.98 -4.26 11.63
C ILE A 198 -15.53 -2.83 11.57
N ARG A 199 -15.84 -2.36 10.36
CA ARG A 199 -16.32 -1.00 10.10
C ARG A 199 -17.76 -1.03 9.59
N HIS A 200 -18.40 0.12 9.66
CA HIS A 200 -19.68 0.36 9.00
C HIS A 200 -19.63 -0.12 7.54
N GLY A 201 -20.59 -0.97 7.15
CA GLY A 201 -20.71 -1.49 5.80
C GLY A 201 -19.84 -2.71 5.51
N ASP A 202 -19.02 -3.20 6.44
CA ASP A 202 -18.39 -4.51 6.31
C ASP A 202 -19.39 -5.63 6.60
N VAL A 203 -19.09 -6.83 6.10
CA VAL A 203 -19.86 -8.04 6.38
C VAL A 203 -19.27 -8.72 7.61
N GLY A 204 -20.00 -8.76 8.71
CA GLY A 204 -19.53 -9.37 9.96
C GLY A 204 -19.94 -10.83 10.15
N TYR A 205 -21.00 -11.23 9.47
CA TYR A 205 -21.50 -12.60 9.52
C TYR A 205 -22.13 -12.98 8.18
N VAL A 206 -21.92 -14.21 7.75
CA VAL A 206 -22.64 -14.80 6.60
C VAL A 206 -23.22 -16.16 6.94
N SER A 207 -24.34 -16.50 6.32
CA SER A 207 -24.86 -17.86 6.38
C SER A 207 -25.41 -18.35 5.07
N VAL A 208 -25.19 -19.63 4.79
CA VAL A 208 -25.94 -20.33 3.75
C VAL A 208 -27.29 -20.70 4.33
N ASN A 209 -28.33 -20.01 3.89
CA ASN A 209 -29.70 -20.27 4.27
C ASN A 209 -30.31 -21.21 3.23
N THR A 210 -30.86 -22.35 3.66
CA THR A 210 -31.23 -23.45 2.76
C THR A 210 -32.39 -24.30 3.32
N PRO A 211 -33.17 -25.03 2.51
CA PRO A 211 -34.26 -25.88 3.01
C PRO A 211 -33.86 -27.05 3.91
N ASP A 212 -32.63 -27.56 3.77
CA ASP A 212 -32.13 -28.70 4.52
C ASP A 212 -30.68 -28.42 4.96
N ALA A 213 -30.52 -27.95 6.20
CA ALA A 213 -29.21 -27.53 6.70
C ALA A 213 -28.24 -28.71 6.83
N ALA A 214 -28.73 -29.89 7.25
CA ALA A 214 -27.90 -31.07 7.42
C ALA A 214 -27.33 -31.55 6.08
N ARG A 215 -28.14 -31.52 5.01
CA ARG A 215 -27.69 -31.87 3.66
C ARG A 215 -26.68 -30.87 3.11
N ALA A 216 -26.89 -29.57 3.32
CA ALA A 216 -25.90 -28.55 2.96
C ALA A 216 -24.59 -28.72 3.75
N GLN A 217 -24.66 -29.00 5.06
CA GLN A 217 -23.46 -29.27 5.87
C GLN A 217 -22.66 -30.45 5.31
N ALA A 218 -23.32 -31.54 4.92
CA ALA A 218 -22.64 -32.66 4.27
C ALA A 218 -21.99 -32.27 2.94
N PHE A 219 -22.68 -31.47 2.13
CA PHE A 219 -22.16 -30.96 0.86
C PHE A 219 -20.90 -30.09 1.05
N TYR A 220 -20.98 -29.04 1.88
CA TYR A 220 -19.86 -28.10 2.06
C TYR A 220 -18.71 -28.72 2.88
N ALA A 221 -18.98 -29.70 3.77
CA ALA A 221 -17.92 -30.51 4.38
C ALA A 221 -17.12 -31.29 3.32
N HIS A 222 -17.79 -31.91 2.34
CA HIS A 222 -17.12 -32.63 1.27
C HIS A 222 -16.36 -31.69 0.33
N VAL A 223 -16.99 -30.60 -0.10
CA VAL A 223 -16.44 -29.71 -1.14
C VAL A 223 -15.33 -28.80 -0.59
N LEU A 224 -15.59 -28.14 0.54
CA LEU A 224 -14.73 -27.10 1.12
C LEU A 224 -13.92 -27.59 2.33
N GLY A 225 -14.21 -28.77 2.87
CA GLY A 225 -13.55 -29.28 4.08
C GLY A 225 -14.05 -28.63 5.37
N TRP A 226 -15.22 -28.00 5.34
CA TRP A 226 -15.81 -27.39 6.54
C TRP A 226 -16.10 -28.44 7.61
N SER A 227 -15.84 -28.05 8.85
CA SER A 227 -16.32 -28.74 10.05
C SER A 227 -17.25 -27.81 10.81
N TYR A 228 -18.09 -28.36 11.69
CA TYR A 228 -19.17 -27.59 12.30
C TYR A 228 -19.24 -27.76 13.82
N ALA A 229 -19.59 -26.67 14.49
CA ALA A 229 -20.07 -26.64 15.87
C ALA A 229 -21.55 -26.21 15.86
N GLY A 230 -22.45 -27.19 15.86
CA GLY A 230 -23.87 -26.95 15.63
C GLY A 230 -24.12 -26.44 14.20
N HIS A 231 -24.62 -25.21 14.07
CA HIS A 231 -24.88 -24.57 12.78
C HIS A 231 -23.70 -23.73 12.26
N HIS A 232 -22.67 -23.51 13.08
CA HIS A 232 -21.54 -22.65 12.75
C HIS A 232 -20.40 -23.44 12.13
N VAL A 233 -19.70 -22.83 11.17
CA VAL A 233 -18.45 -23.37 10.62
C VAL A 233 -17.36 -23.19 11.68
N ALA A 234 -16.74 -24.27 12.12
CA ALA A 234 -15.71 -24.21 13.15
C ALA A 234 -14.47 -23.45 12.65
N GLY A 235 -13.92 -22.58 13.51
CA GLY A 235 -12.74 -21.75 13.19
C GLY A 235 -13.01 -20.50 12.35
N SER A 236 -14.21 -20.32 11.77
CA SER A 236 -14.48 -19.15 10.90
C SER A 236 -14.39 -17.81 11.64
N ALA A 237 -14.74 -17.78 12.93
CA ALA A 237 -14.62 -16.56 13.72
C ALA A 237 -13.16 -16.11 13.90
N GLU A 238 -12.21 -17.06 13.89
CA GLU A 238 -10.77 -16.78 14.03
C GLU A 238 -10.22 -16.09 12.77
N SER A 239 -10.82 -16.33 11.61
CA SER A 239 -10.52 -15.63 10.35
C SER A 239 -11.26 -14.29 10.20
N GLY A 240 -11.93 -13.81 11.25
CA GLY A 240 -12.61 -12.51 11.29
C GLY A 240 -13.99 -12.47 10.62
N LEU A 241 -14.47 -13.58 10.05
CA LEU A 241 -15.81 -13.66 9.46
C LEU A 241 -16.53 -14.91 9.94
N SER A 242 -17.49 -14.73 10.84
CA SER A 242 -18.30 -15.85 11.32
C SER A 242 -19.23 -16.37 10.24
N MET A 243 -19.25 -17.69 10.06
CA MET A 243 -20.03 -18.37 9.02
C MET A 243 -20.94 -19.44 9.60
N GLY A 244 -22.07 -19.70 8.95
CA GLY A 244 -22.97 -20.78 9.33
C GLY A 244 -23.85 -21.30 8.21
N ILE A 245 -24.61 -22.34 8.53
CA ILE A 245 -25.63 -22.92 7.66
C ILE A 245 -26.92 -23.06 8.47
N PHE A 246 -27.98 -22.40 8.01
CA PHE A 246 -29.28 -22.41 8.68
C PHE A 246 -30.38 -22.96 7.79
N GLU A 247 -31.31 -23.65 8.43
CA GLU A 247 -32.51 -24.13 7.77
C GLU A 247 -33.54 -23.00 7.67
N THR A 248 -33.93 -22.66 6.45
CA THR A 248 -34.93 -21.62 6.17
C THR A 248 -35.89 -22.07 5.09
N PRO A 249 -37.19 -21.75 5.18
CA PRO A 249 -38.12 -21.98 4.08
C PRO A 249 -37.74 -21.16 2.85
N GLY A 250 -37.82 -21.75 1.65
CA GLY A 250 -37.61 -21.05 0.37
C GLY A 250 -36.31 -21.45 -0.36
N PRO A 251 -35.93 -20.74 -1.43
CA PRO A 251 -34.74 -21.07 -2.20
C PRO A 251 -33.46 -20.76 -1.42
N SER A 252 -32.42 -21.56 -1.64
CA SER A 252 -31.15 -21.35 -0.97
C SER A 252 -30.48 -20.04 -1.40
N THR A 253 -29.97 -19.28 -0.42
CA THR A 253 -29.29 -18.00 -0.63
C THR A 253 -28.18 -17.81 0.38
N LEU A 254 -27.19 -16.99 0.04
CA LEU A 254 -26.30 -16.44 1.05
C LEU A 254 -27.02 -15.26 1.73
N PHE A 255 -27.08 -15.30 3.06
CA PHE A 255 -27.56 -14.22 3.90
C PHE A 255 -26.37 -13.48 4.50
N CYS A 256 -26.37 -12.15 4.40
CA CYS A 256 -25.28 -11.30 4.89
C CYS A 256 -25.78 -10.43 6.06
N CYS A 257 -24.97 -10.31 7.10
CA CYS A 257 -25.18 -9.40 8.21
C CYS A 257 -24.09 -8.32 8.18
N TYR A 258 -24.50 -7.06 8.04
CA TYR A 258 -23.58 -5.92 7.89
C TYR A 258 -23.40 -5.18 9.21
N ALA A 259 -22.16 -4.81 9.52
CA ALA A 259 -21.87 -3.96 10.67
C ALA A 259 -22.32 -2.52 10.39
N VAL A 260 -22.95 -1.89 11.38
CA VAL A 260 -23.35 -0.48 11.34
C VAL A 260 -22.96 0.22 12.64
N ASP A 261 -22.60 1.50 12.56
CA ASP A 261 -22.21 2.28 13.74
C ASP A 261 -23.41 2.58 14.65
N ASP A 262 -24.58 2.80 14.03
CA ASP A 262 -25.84 3.14 14.69
C ASP A 262 -26.98 2.31 14.08
N LEU A 263 -27.49 1.38 14.89
CA LEU A 263 -28.53 0.45 14.49
C LEU A 263 -29.87 1.17 14.21
N GLU A 264 -30.22 2.20 14.99
CA GLU A 264 -31.49 2.92 14.81
C GLU A 264 -31.44 3.80 13.55
N ALA A 265 -30.30 4.45 13.30
CA ALA A 265 -30.10 5.22 12.07
C ALA A 265 -30.13 4.31 10.82
N ALA A 266 -29.54 3.11 10.91
CA ALA A 266 -29.61 2.10 9.85
C ALA A 266 -31.05 1.64 9.60
N ARG A 267 -31.82 1.32 10.65
CA ARG A 267 -33.25 0.95 10.54
C ARG A 267 -34.08 2.03 9.86
N ALA A 268 -33.91 3.29 10.26
CA ALA A 268 -34.58 4.42 9.62
C ALA A 268 -34.20 4.56 8.14
N SER A 269 -32.92 4.36 7.81
CA SER A 269 -32.41 4.41 6.45
C SER A 269 -32.94 3.28 5.57
N ILE A 270 -33.11 2.08 6.12
CA ILE A 270 -33.71 0.93 5.42
C ILE A 270 -35.17 1.24 5.05
N LEU A 271 -35.95 1.72 6.01
CA LEU A 271 -37.35 2.10 5.77
C LEU A 271 -37.47 3.23 4.74
N ALA A 272 -36.64 4.27 4.87
CA ALA A 272 -36.61 5.38 3.91
C ALA A 272 -36.14 4.97 2.51
N GLY A 273 -35.33 3.91 2.42
CA GLY A 273 -34.87 3.32 1.16
C GLY A 273 -35.89 2.39 0.49
N GLY A 274 -37.06 2.15 1.12
CA GLY A 274 -38.11 1.26 0.60
C GLY A 274 -37.94 -0.21 0.99
N GLY A 275 -37.02 -0.53 1.90
CA GLY A 275 -36.88 -1.87 2.46
C GLY A 275 -37.81 -2.11 3.65
N THR A 276 -37.78 -3.32 4.18
CA THR A 276 -38.45 -3.70 5.43
C THR A 276 -37.41 -4.05 6.49
N VAL A 277 -37.74 -3.83 7.77
CA VAL A 277 -36.85 -4.16 8.89
C VAL A 277 -37.67 -4.69 10.06
N GLY A 278 -37.17 -5.74 10.69
CA GLY A 278 -37.76 -6.39 11.84
C GLY A 278 -37.45 -5.68 13.16
N GLU A 279 -37.94 -6.27 14.25
CA GLU A 279 -37.61 -5.83 15.59
C GLU A 279 -36.16 -6.23 15.95
N PRO A 280 -35.44 -5.41 16.74
CA PRO A 280 -34.11 -5.74 17.21
C PRO A 280 -34.11 -7.00 18.08
N GLN A 281 -33.18 -7.91 17.80
CA GLN A 281 -33.00 -9.17 18.52
C GLN A 281 -31.59 -9.23 19.12
N GLN A 282 -31.50 -9.62 20.39
CA GLN A 282 -30.19 -9.79 21.04
C GLN A 282 -29.55 -11.12 20.59
N ARG A 283 -28.34 -11.05 20.06
CA ARG A 283 -27.48 -12.20 19.72
C ARG A 283 -26.16 -12.13 20.49
N GLU A 284 -25.38 -13.19 20.42
CA GLU A 284 -24.07 -13.30 21.08
C GLU A 284 -23.06 -12.24 20.58
N PHE A 285 -23.13 -11.88 19.31
CA PHE A 285 -22.24 -10.92 18.65
C PHE A 285 -22.81 -9.48 18.55
N GLY A 286 -23.96 -9.22 19.18
CA GLY A 286 -24.57 -7.88 19.20
C GLY A 286 -26.08 -7.88 19.02
N THR A 287 -26.67 -6.69 19.01
CA THR A 287 -28.09 -6.50 18.68
C THR A 287 -28.23 -6.48 17.15
N VAL A 288 -29.08 -7.35 16.61
CA VAL A 288 -29.26 -7.58 15.17
C VAL A 288 -30.68 -7.21 14.76
N CYS A 289 -30.84 -6.60 13.60
CA CYS A 289 -32.13 -6.42 12.94
C CYS A 289 -32.13 -7.11 11.57
N ASP A 290 -33.02 -8.08 11.39
CA ASP A 290 -33.27 -8.66 10.07
C ASP A 290 -34.00 -7.65 9.19
N ALA A 291 -33.69 -7.64 7.90
CA ALA A 291 -34.22 -6.70 6.93
C ALA A 291 -34.39 -7.35 5.56
N THR A 292 -35.15 -6.70 4.69
CA THR A 292 -35.24 -7.05 3.27
C THR A 292 -35.12 -5.78 2.45
N ASP A 293 -34.27 -5.82 1.42
CA ASP A 293 -34.08 -4.67 0.54
C ASP A 293 -35.31 -4.48 -0.39
N PRO A 294 -35.40 -3.36 -1.14
CA PRO A 294 -36.52 -3.10 -2.05
C PRO A 294 -36.64 -4.10 -3.20
N GLN A 295 -35.61 -4.91 -3.43
CA GLN A 295 -35.55 -5.91 -4.50
C GLN A 295 -35.78 -7.34 -3.97
N GLY A 296 -36.07 -7.50 -2.67
CA GLY A 296 -36.42 -8.76 -2.05
C GLY A 296 -35.23 -9.56 -1.48
N ILE A 297 -34.03 -8.98 -1.42
CA ILE A 297 -32.85 -9.65 -0.84
C ILE A 297 -32.94 -9.57 0.69
N PRO A 298 -32.98 -10.72 1.41
CA PRO A 298 -32.92 -10.73 2.86
C PRO A 298 -31.48 -10.48 3.33
N PHE A 299 -31.33 -9.64 4.35
CA PHE A 299 -30.06 -9.35 5.02
C PHE A 299 -30.30 -8.98 6.48
N ALA A 300 -29.24 -8.72 7.24
CA ALA A 300 -29.34 -8.11 8.56
C ALA A 300 -28.34 -6.98 8.74
N VAL A 301 -28.62 -6.12 9.71
CA VAL A 301 -27.66 -5.15 10.24
C VAL A 301 -27.44 -5.38 11.72
N TYR A 302 -26.23 -5.14 12.20
CA TYR A 302 -25.93 -5.25 13.63
C TYR A 302 -24.92 -4.18 14.04
N ARG A 303 -24.97 -3.82 15.32
CA ARG A 303 -23.94 -2.97 15.91
C ARG A 303 -22.91 -3.85 16.60
N ASP A 304 -21.65 -3.76 16.16
CA ASP A 304 -20.55 -4.42 16.84
C ASP A 304 -20.28 -3.72 18.18
N THR A 305 -20.25 -4.51 19.26
CA THR A 305 -19.95 -4.02 20.62
C THR A 305 -18.75 -4.72 21.25
N VAL A 306 -18.15 -5.68 20.55
CA VAL A 306 -17.09 -6.55 21.09
C VAL A 306 -15.73 -6.32 20.43
N GLY A 307 -15.64 -5.45 19.42
CA GLY A 307 -14.39 -5.15 18.72
C GLY A 307 -13.99 -6.28 17.78
N THR A 308 -14.96 -6.77 17.00
CA THR A 308 -14.74 -7.90 16.08
C THR A 308 -13.62 -7.55 15.09
N PRO A 309 -12.62 -8.43 14.88
CA PRO A 309 -11.61 -8.23 13.86
C PRO A 309 -12.25 -8.07 12.48
N ARG A 310 -11.75 -7.12 11.70
CA ARG A 310 -12.22 -6.88 10.34
C ARG A 310 -11.87 -8.10 9.47
N PRO A 311 -12.82 -8.63 8.69
CA PRO A 311 -12.55 -9.73 7.78
C PRO A 311 -11.41 -9.42 6.81
N ALA A 312 -10.67 -10.46 6.41
CA ALA A 312 -9.70 -10.33 5.33
C ALA A 312 -10.37 -9.92 4.01
N LEU A 313 -9.66 -9.16 3.19
CA LEU A 313 -10.20 -8.61 1.94
C LEU A 313 -10.56 -9.71 0.92
N ASN A 314 -9.74 -10.76 0.81
CA ASN A 314 -9.85 -11.84 -0.18
C ASN A 314 -9.86 -13.26 0.43
N GLY A 315 -10.20 -13.38 1.72
CA GLY A 315 -9.93 -14.60 2.48
C GLY A 315 -8.43 -14.87 2.62
N THR A 316 -8.07 -15.82 3.48
CA THR A 316 -6.68 -16.15 3.85
C THR A 316 -6.34 -17.62 3.67
N GLY A 317 -7.33 -18.50 3.60
CA GLY A 317 -7.15 -19.94 3.41
C GLY A 317 -8.34 -20.58 2.70
N PRO A 318 -8.25 -21.87 2.33
CA PRO A 318 -9.34 -22.59 1.66
C PRO A 318 -10.62 -22.65 2.50
N GLY A 319 -11.78 -22.55 1.84
CA GLY A 319 -13.10 -22.57 2.47
C GLY A 319 -13.53 -21.21 3.05
N GLU A 320 -12.75 -20.15 2.86
CA GLU A 320 -13.09 -18.80 3.32
C GLU A 320 -13.76 -17.98 2.20
N LEU A 321 -14.51 -16.96 2.59
CA LEU A 321 -15.16 -16.05 1.66
C LEU A 321 -14.13 -15.06 1.09
N SER A 322 -13.95 -15.07 -0.22
CA SER A 322 -13.03 -14.14 -0.92
C SER A 322 -13.75 -12.99 -1.63
N TYR A 323 -14.98 -13.23 -2.10
CA TYR A 323 -15.72 -12.25 -2.86
C TYR A 323 -17.23 -12.45 -2.74
N LEU A 324 -18.00 -11.36 -2.76
CA LEU A 324 -19.46 -11.37 -2.81
C LEU A 324 -19.96 -10.75 -4.11
N THR A 325 -20.82 -11.48 -4.83
CA THR A 325 -21.50 -10.93 -6.01
C THR A 325 -22.99 -10.77 -5.72
N TYR A 326 -23.48 -9.53 -5.75
CA TYR A 326 -24.90 -9.22 -5.70
C TYR A 326 -25.45 -9.23 -7.13
N GLU A 327 -26.18 -10.29 -7.50
CA GLU A 327 -26.92 -10.36 -8.76
C GLU A 327 -28.30 -9.72 -8.51
N VAL A 328 -28.60 -8.58 -9.13
CA VAL A 328 -29.81 -7.80 -8.86
C VAL A 328 -30.57 -7.43 -10.14
N PRO A 329 -31.91 -7.28 -10.09
CA PRO A 329 -32.67 -6.77 -11.23
C PRO A 329 -32.27 -5.35 -11.65
N ASP A 330 -32.11 -4.45 -10.69
CA ASP A 330 -31.81 -3.03 -10.90
C ASP A 330 -30.60 -2.61 -10.06
N SER A 331 -29.46 -2.40 -10.73
CA SER A 331 -28.22 -1.96 -10.06
C SER A 331 -28.32 -0.53 -9.53
N ALA A 332 -29.12 0.35 -10.16
CA ALA A 332 -29.27 1.73 -9.73
C ALA A 332 -30.07 1.79 -8.42
N ALA A 333 -31.14 1.01 -8.33
CA ALA A 333 -31.89 0.84 -7.09
C ALA A 333 -31.03 0.21 -5.98
N PHE A 334 -30.25 -0.82 -6.31
CA PHE A 334 -29.30 -1.45 -5.38
C PHE A 334 -28.31 -0.43 -4.81
N LYS A 335 -27.61 0.32 -5.68
CA LYS A 335 -26.64 1.33 -5.27
C LYS A 335 -27.28 2.42 -4.43
N ALA A 336 -28.43 2.95 -4.86
CA ALA A 336 -29.14 3.99 -4.11
C ALA A 336 -29.52 3.55 -2.69
N PHE A 337 -29.95 2.29 -2.53
CA PHE A 337 -30.29 1.72 -1.24
C PHE A 337 -29.05 1.51 -0.37
N TYR A 338 -28.04 0.79 -0.86
CA TYR A 338 -26.87 0.43 -0.05
C TYR A 338 -25.89 1.59 0.19
N SER A 339 -25.82 2.61 -0.69
CA SER A 339 -25.12 3.87 -0.39
C SER A 339 -25.76 4.61 0.78
N ARG A 340 -27.08 4.52 0.96
CA ARG A 340 -27.78 5.15 2.07
C ARG A 340 -27.58 4.37 3.37
N VAL A 341 -27.72 3.05 3.33
CA VAL A 341 -27.75 2.20 4.53
C VAL A 341 -26.35 1.86 5.04
N LEU A 342 -25.41 1.56 4.13
CA LEU A 342 -24.06 1.06 4.43
C LEU A 342 -22.94 2.02 4.03
N HIS A 343 -23.30 3.22 3.55
CA HIS A 343 -22.34 4.21 3.04
C HIS A 343 -21.42 3.69 1.93
N TRP A 344 -21.84 2.64 1.23
CA TRP A 344 -21.09 2.09 0.12
C TRP A 344 -20.99 3.08 -1.03
N THR A 345 -19.80 3.13 -1.62
CA THR A 345 -19.55 3.82 -2.89
C THR A 345 -19.20 2.78 -3.95
N PHE A 346 -19.37 3.15 -5.21
CA PHE A 346 -19.32 2.21 -6.32
C PHE A 346 -18.47 2.74 -7.45
N GLU A 347 -17.67 1.85 -8.04
CA GLU A 347 -16.94 2.13 -9.28
C GLU A 347 -17.44 1.22 -10.41
N PRO A 348 -17.43 1.69 -11.67
CA PRO A 348 -17.78 0.83 -12.80
C PRO A 348 -16.93 -0.45 -12.84
N GLY A 349 -17.61 -1.58 -12.97
CA GLY A 349 -17.01 -2.90 -13.13
C GLY A 349 -16.61 -3.18 -14.58
N ARG A 350 -16.28 -4.44 -14.86
CA ARG A 350 -15.82 -4.91 -16.18
C ARG A 350 -16.92 -5.55 -17.04
N VAL A 351 -18.08 -5.78 -16.46
CA VAL A 351 -19.25 -6.35 -17.14
C VAL A 351 -20.31 -5.28 -17.32
N ASP A 352 -21.22 -5.50 -18.27
CA ASP A 352 -22.35 -4.60 -18.47
C ASP A 352 -23.20 -4.52 -17.20
N ASP A 353 -23.58 -3.30 -16.83
CA ASP A 353 -24.20 -2.96 -15.54
C ASP A 353 -23.53 -3.57 -14.29
N GLY A 354 -22.20 -3.77 -14.35
CA GLY A 354 -21.37 -4.24 -13.26
C GLY A 354 -20.77 -3.10 -12.44
N TRP A 355 -20.66 -3.30 -11.13
CA TRP A 355 -20.20 -2.29 -10.17
C TRP A 355 -19.33 -2.93 -9.08
N GLY A 356 -18.14 -2.38 -8.82
CA GLY A 356 -17.32 -2.75 -7.67
C GLY A 356 -17.70 -1.93 -6.45
N VAL A 357 -17.96 -2.59 -5.31
CA VAL A 357 -18.25 -1.94 -4.03
C VAL A 357 -16.93 -1.55 -3.36
N GLN A 358 -16.81 -0.28 -2.98
CA GLN A 358 -15.57 0.25 -2.41
C GLN A 358 -15.61 0.26 -0.88
N GLY A 359 -14.48 -0.10 -0.27
CA GLY A 359 -14.25 0.06 1.17
C GLY A 359 -14.93 -0.99 2.06
N THR A 360 -15.61 -1.99 1.51
CA THR A 360 -16.23 -3.11 2.25
C THR A 360 -15.32 -4.34 2.29
N HIS A 361 -15.40 -5.10 3.39
CA HIS A 361 -14.73 -6.38 3.57
C HIS A 361 -15.75 -7.51 3.80
N PRO A 362 -15.61 -8.68 3.14
CA PRO A 362 -14.65 -8.96 2.05
C PRO A 362 -15.01 -8.19 0.77
N MET A 363 -14.19 -8.32 -0.27
CA MET A 363 -14.48 -7.67 -1.56
C MET A 363 -15.87 -8.01 -2.07
N ALA A 364 -16.55 -7.02 -2.65
CA ALA A 364 -17.87 -7.22 -3.21
C ALA A 364 -18.08 -6.45 -4.50
N GLY A 365 -19.00 -6.97 -5.32
CA GLY A 365 -19.50 -6.30 -6.51
C GLY A 365 -20.98 -6.59 -6.73
N ALA A 366 -21.62 -5.77 -7.54
CA ALA A 366 -23.00 -5.94 -7.96
C ALA A 366 -23.09 -6.02 -9.49
N ALA A 367 -24.02 -6.80 -10.00
CA ALA A 367 -24.35 -6.88 -11.41
C ALA A 367 -25.86 -6.76 -11.58
N GLY A 368 -26.30 -5.79 -12.38
CA GLY A 368 -27.71 -5.58 -12.70
C GLY A 368 -28.24 -6.53 -13.79
N GLY A 369 -29.56 -6.47 -14.03
CA GLY A 369 -30.22 -7.25 -15.08
C GLY A 369 -30.55 -8.71 -14.69
N ALA A 370 -30.33 -9.12 -13.45
CA ALA A 370 -30.66 -10.46 -13.00
C ALA A 370 -32.19 -10.66 -12.90
N HIS A 371 -32.70 -11.80 -13.36
CA HIS A 371 -34.13 -12.13 -13.22
C HIS A 371 -34.55 -12.37 -11.76
N VAL A 372 -33.62 -12.82 -10.92
CA VAL A 372 -33.86 -13.14 -9.51
C VAL A 372 -32.72 -12.55 -8.69
N ALA A 373 -33.08 -11.65 -7.77
CA ALA A 373 -32.14 -11.03 -6.85
C ALA A 373 -31.51 -12.09 -5.92
N ARG A 374 -30.19 -12.10 -5.79
CA ARG A 374 -29.46 -13.01 -4.89
C ARG A 374 -28.05 -12.53 -4.59
N THR A 375 -27.49 -13.08 -3.52
CA THR A 375 -26.07 -12.94 -3.18
C THR A 375 -25.34 -14.25 -3.46
N VAL A 376 -24.28 -14.18 -4.26
CA VAL A 376 -23.45 -15.34 -4.67
C VAL A 376 -22.06 -15.20 -4.05
N PRO A 377 -21.68 -16.08 -3.11
CA PRO A 377 -20.34 -16.09 -2.52
C PRO A 377 -19.31 -16.68 -3.48
N MET A 378 -18.05 -16.27 -3.33
CA MET A 378 -16.89 -16.98 -3.85
C MET A 378 -16.09 -17.57 -2.69
N TRP A 379 -15.98 -18.89 -2.67
CA TRP A 379 -15.18 -19.62 -1.68
C TRP A 379 -13.79 -19.91 -2.23
N THR A 380 -12.76 -19.61 -1.45
CA THR A 380 -11.38 -19.94 -1.78
C THR A 380 -11.15 -21.45 -1.77
N VAL A 381 -10.34 -21.96 -2.69
CA VAL A 381 -9.92 -23.37 -2.73
C VAL A 381 -8.45 -23.48 -3.11
N ALA A 382 -7.77 -24.47 -2.53
CA ALA A 382 -6.36 -24.74 -2.84
C ALA A 382 -6.18 -25.28 -4.28
N ASP A 383 -7.15 -26.07 -4.75
CA ASP A 383 -7.17 -26.67 -6.09
C ASP A 383 -8.60 -26.66 -6.61
N ILE A 384 -8.84 -25.84 -7.64
CA ILE A 384 -10.17 -25.66 -8.21
C ILE A 384 -10.65 -26.88 -8.99
N ASP A 385 -9.76 -27.59 -9.66
CA ASP A 385 -10.10 -28.75 -10.48
C ASP A 385 -10.55 -29.91 -9.57
N ALA A 386 -9.83 -30.12 -8.45
CA ALA A 386 -10.21 -31.06 -7.42
C ALA A 386 -11.51 -30.67 -6.70
N ALA A 387 -11.71 -29.38 -6.39
CA ALA A 387 -12.93 -28.91 -5.75
C ALA A 387 -14.16 -29.08 -6.65
N VAL A 388 -14.03 -28.78 -7.94
CA VAL A 388 -15.09 -29.00 -8.95
C VAL A 388 -15.43 -30.50 -9.11
N ALA A 389 -14.45 -31.40 -9.01
CA ALA A 389 -14.73 -32.84 -8.97
C ALA A 389 -15.59 -33.21 -7.75
N ARG A 390 -15.25 -32.70 -6.56
CA ARG A 390 -16.03 -32.93 -5.33
C ARG A 390 -17.45 -32.37 -5.42
N VAL A 391 -17.65 -31.22 -6.09
CA VAL A 391 -19.01 -30.69 -6.36
C VAL A 391 -19.85 -31.71 -7.12
N ARG A 392 -19.31 -32.32 -8.19
CA ARG A 392 -20.02 -33.32 -8.99
C ARG A 392 -20.32 -34.58 -8.19
N GLU A 393 -19.36 -35.07 -7.41
CA GLU A 393 -19.53 -36.24 -6.53
C GLU A 393 -20.64 -36.03 -5.50
N ALA A 394 -20.73 -34.83 -4.93
CA ALA A 394 -21.77 -34.43 -3.98
C ALA A 394 -23.11 -34.06 -4.65
N ARG A 395 -23.29 -34.35 -5.95
CA ARG A 395 -24.50 -34.06 -6.75
C ARG A 395 -24.83 -32.58 -6.92
N GLY A 396 -23.86 -31.69 -6.69
CA GLY A 396 -23.93 -30.32 -7.16
C GLY A 396 -23.74 -30.23 -8.66
N ARG A 397 -23.94 -29.03 -9.22
CA ARG A 397 -23.80 -28.77 -10.66
C ARG A 397 -22.70 -27.75 -10.91
N VAL A 398 -21.87 -28.00 -11.92
CA VAL A 398 -20.95 -27.00 -12.47
C VAL A 398 -21.69 -26.26 -13.59
N ILE A 399 -21.88 -24.96 -13.42
CA ILE A 399 -22.53 -24.09 -14.41
C ILE A 399 -21.48 -23.56 -15.38
N GLU A 400 -20.34 -23.11 -14.86
CA GLU A 400 -19.18 -22.66 -15.63
C GLU A 400 -17.95 -23.45 -15.16
N GLU A 401 -17.28 -24.10 -16.11
CA GLU A 401 -16.06 -24.87 -15.85
C GLU A 401 -14.90 -23.95 -15.41
N PRO A 402 -13.90 -24.49 -14.69
CA PRO A 402 -12.71 -23.73 -14.31
C PRO A 402 -12.09 -23.00 -15.49
N SER A 403 -11.98 -21.68 -15.36
CA SER A 403 -11.37 -20.82 -16.38
C SER A 403 -10.44 -19.80 -15.74
N ALA A 404 -9.39 -19.43 -16.47
CA ALA A 404 -8.45 -18.41 -16.03
C ALA A 404 -9.07 -17.02 -16.19
N GLN A 405 -9.02 -16.25 -15.10
CA GLN A 405 -9.43 -14.86 -15.00
C GLN A 405 -8.19 -14.02 -14.68
N SER A 406 -8.30 -12.69 -14.76
CA SER A 406 -7.18 -11.80 -14.41
C SER A 406 -6.77 -11.85 -12.94
N TYR A 407 -7.62 -12.44 -12.07
CA TYR A 407 -7.47 -12.49 -10.62
C TYR A 407 -7.30 -13.92 -10.09
N GLY A 408 -7.11 -14.92 -10.95
CA GLY A 408 -7.00 -16.34 -10.57
C GLY A 408 -7.87 -17.24 -11.45
N LYS A 409 -8.06 -18.50 -11.06
CA LYS A 409 -9.04 -19.38 -11.69
C LYS A 409 -10.38 -19.28 -10.94
N SER A 410 -11.48 -19.35 -11.68
CA SER A 410 -12.81 -19.45 -11.07
C SER A 410 -13.72 -20.45 -11.80
N ALA A 411 -14.69 -20.99 -11.07
CA ALA A 411 -15.75 -21.86 -11.56
C ALA A 411 -17.07 -21.50 -10.87
N LEU A 412 -18.17 -21.45 -11.61
CA LEU A 412 -19.50 -21.20 -11.06
C LEU A 412 -20.23 -22.52 -10.87
N CYS A 413 -20.73 -22.75 -9.65
CA CYS A 413 -21.39 -23.99 -9.27
C CYS A 413 -22.74 -23.74 -8.60
N THR A 414 -23.52 -24.81 -8.45
CA THR A 414 -24.58 -24.91 -7.44
C THR A 414 -24.33 -26.07 -6.51
N ASP A 415 -24.80 -25.95 -5.27
CA ASP A 415 -24.94 -27.11 -4.39
C ASP A 415 -26.06 -28.03 -4.86
N ASP A 416 -26.28 -29.11 -4.10
CA ASP A 416 -27.31 -30.12 -4.36
C ASP A 416 -28.73 -29.65 -3.97
N GLN A 417 -28.89 -28.37 -3.63
CA GLN A 417 -30.17 -27.71 -3.32
C GLN A 417 -30.42 -26.48 -4.21
N GLY A 418 -29.44 -26.10 -5.05
CA GLY A 418 -29.53 -25.02 -6.01
C GLY A 418 -28.93 -23.69 -5.54
N ALA A 419 -28.25 -23.64 -4.38
CA ALA A 419 -27.52 -22.45 -3.95
C ALA A 419 -26.34 -22.20 -4.90
N ARG A 420 -26.26 -21.01 -5.50
CA ARG A 420 -25.15 -20.64 -6.40
C ARG A 420 -23.96 -20.19 -5.57
N PHE A 421 -22.76 -20.61 -5.98
CA PHE A 421 -21.49 -20.13 -5.44
C PHE A 421 -20.39 -20.25 -6.48
N TYR A 422 -19.38 -19.40 -6.36
CA TYR A 422 -18.12 -19.55 -7.09
C TYR A 422 -17.10 -20.30 -6.24
N LEU A 423 -16.23 -21.05 -6.91
CA LEU A 423 -14.96 -21.49 -6.37
C LEU A 423 -13.87 -20.61 -6.97
N GLY A 424 -12.97 -20.08 -6.13
CA GLY A 424 -11.86 -19.23 -6.53
C GLY A 424 -10.52 -19.82 -6.09
N GLN A 425 -9.56 -19.86 -7.00
CA GLN A 425 -8.16 -20.19 -6.71
C GLN A 425 -7.29 -19.01 -7.14
N HIS A 426 -6.68 -18.34 -6.17
CA HIS A 426 -5.87 -17.13 -6.36
C HIS A 426 -4.37 -17.45 -6.45
#